data_AF-A0A920LCA7-F1
#
_entry.id   AF-A0A920LCA7-F1
#
_cell.length_a   1.000
_cell.length_b   1.000
_cell.length_c   1.000
_cell.angle_alpha   90.00
_cell.angle_beta   90.00
_cell.angle_gamma   90.00
#
_symmetry.space_group_name_H-M   'P 1'
#
loop_
_entity.id
_entity.type
_entity.pdbx_description
1 polymer ?
#
loop_
_entity_poly.entity_id
_entity_poly.type
_entity_poly.pdbx_seq_one_letter_code
_entity_poly.pdbx_strand_id
1 'polypeptide(L)' 'MKFERRFTKAGQGTYDQIPFRSASSEIRNPDGTVVFSAENIEVPQQYSQVATDILAQKYFRKAGVAAKLKTC' A
#
# COMPACT_ATOMS: atom_id res chain seq x y z
N MET A 1 -13.38 30.99 -7.60
CA MET A 1 -11.98 30.82 -7.18
C MET A 1 -11.25 30.10 -8.31
N LYS A 2 -10.23 30.70 -8.92
CA LYS A 2 -9.43 30.07 -10.00
C LYS A 2 -8.06 29.73 -9.43
N PHE A 3 -7.71 28.45 -9.37
CA PHE A 3 -6.38 27.99 -8.99
C PHE A 3 -5.65 27.50 -10.22
N GLU A 4 -4.44 28.01 -10.43
CA GLU A 4 -3.60 27.57 -11.53
C GLU A 4 -2.95 26.24 -11.17
N ARG A 5 -3.19 25.20 -11.98
CA ARG A 5 -2.66 23.86 -11.73
C ARG A 5 -1.22 23.79 -12.23
N ARG A 6 -0.27 23.41 -11.37
CA ARG A 6 1.16 23.28 -11.74
C ARG A 6 1.60 21.84 -11.96
N PHE A 7 1.06 20.91 -11.18
CA PHE A 7 1.45 19.49 -11.20
C PHE A 7 0.31 18.53 -11.52
N THR A 8 -0.87 19.06 -11.87
CA THR A 8 -2.07 18.25 -12.14
C THR A 8 -2.77 18.75 -13.40
N LYS A 9 -3.36 17.85 -14.17
CA LYS A 9 -4.17 18.22 -15.33
C LYS A 9 -5.65 18.27 -14.94
N ALA A 10 -6.42 19.09 -15.64
CA ALA A 10 -7.88 19.10 -15.48
C ALA A 10 -8.45 17.80 -16.05
N GLY A 11 -9.42 17.20 -15.36
CA GLY A 11 -10.06 15.94 -15.80
C GLY A 11 -9.24 14.66 -15.58
N GLN A 12 -8.01 14.76 -15.03
CA GLN A 12 -7.20 13.60 -14.63
C GLN A 12 -7.25 13.41 -13.11
N GLY A 13 -7.30 12.14 -12.69
CA GLY A 13 -7.14 11.73 -11.31
C GLY A 13 -5.73 12.01 -10.80
N THR A 14 -5.61 12.14 -9.48
CA THR A 14 -4.33 12.49 -8.82
C THR A 14 -3.23 11.48 -9.09
N TYR A 15 -3.59 10.21 -9.32
CA TYR A 15 -2.65 9.10 -9.50
C TYR A 15 -2.46 8.68 -10.97
N ASP A 16 -3.19 9.27 -11.93
CA ASP A 16 -3.20 8.85 -13.34
C ASP A 16 -1.82 8.97 -14.01
N GLN A 17 -0.94 9.82 -13.49
CA GLN A 17 0.41 10.03 -14.03
C GLN A 17 1.46 9.14 -13.36
N ILE A 18 1.09 8.37 -12.34
CA ILE A 18 1.98 7.48 -11.61
C ILE A 18 1.68 6.06 -12.09
N PRO A 19 2.62 5.35 -12.74
CA PRO A 19 2.41 3.97 -13.10
C PRO A 19 2.42 3.09 -11.84
N PHE A 20 1.47 2.18 -11.73
CA PHE A 20 1.38 1.17 -10.67
C PHE A 20 1.67 -0.22 -11.22
N ARG A 21 2.20 -1.08 -10.36
CA ARG A 21 2.39 -2.51 -10.61
C ARG A 21 1.82 -3.32 -9.46
N SER A 22 1.33 -4.51 -9.77
CA SER A 22 0.97 -5.50 -8.75
C SER A 22 2.24 -6.11 -8.14
N ALA A 23 2.27 -6.22 -6.82
CA ALA A 23 3.35 -6.83 -6.06
C ALA A 23 2.79 -7.65 -4.89
N SER A 24 3.55 -8.64 -4.46
CA SER A 24 3.31 -9.43 -3.26
C SER A 24 4.36 -9.11 -2.20
N SER A 25 3.94 -9.09 -0.94
CA SER A 25 4.84 -8.93 0.21
C SER A 25 4.59 -10.04 1.21
N GLU A 26 5.66 -10.69 1.64
CA GLU A 26 5.62 -11.75 2.63
C GLU A 26 6.66 -11.47 3.72
N ILE A 27 6.19 -11.41 4.96
CA ILE A 27 7.03 -11.21 6.14
C ILE A 27 7.14 -12.54 6.86
N ARG A 28 8.37 -13.07 6.94
CA ARG A 28 8.69 -14.34 7.58
C ARG A 28 9.49 -14.13 8.87
N ASN A 29 9.28 -15.02 9.83
CA ASN A 29 10.14 -15.15 10.99
C ASN A 29 11.48 -15.82 10.61
N PRO A 30 12.51 -15.73 11.45
CA PRO A 30 13.78 -16.43 11.24
C PRO A 30 13.64 -17.96 11.17
N ASP A 31 12.60 -18.52 11.77
CA ASP A 31 12.26 -19.95 11.71
C ASP A 31 11.54 -20.35 10.40
N GLY A 32 11.30 -19.41 9.50
CA GLY A 32 10.66 -19.60 8.20
C GLY A 32 9.13 -19.50 8.22
N THR A 33 8.50 -19.35 9.40
CA THR A 33 7.05 -19.21 9.52
C THR A 33 6.55 -17.87 9.01
N VAL A 34 5.38 -17.86 8.36
CA VAL A 34 4.79 -16.65 7.78
C VAL A 34 4.08 -15.85 8.86
N VAL A 35 4.54 -14.62 9.09
CA VAL A 35 3.93 -13.67 10.04
C VAL A 35 2.81 -12.88 9.37
N PHE A 36 3.01 -12.55 8.09
CA PHE A 36 2.08 -11.77 7.30
C PHE A 36 2.32 -12.03 5.82
N SER A 37 1.26 -12.21 5.05
CA SER A 37 1.32 -12.25 3.58
C SER A 37 0.24 -11.36 3.03
N ALA A 38 0.59 -10.56 2.02
CA ALA A 38 -0.34 -9.76 1.26
C ALA A 38 0.00 -9.88 -0.23
N GLU A 39 -0.98 -10.34 -0.99
CA GLU A 39 -0.90 -10.53 -2.44
C GLU A 39 -1.67 -9.42 -3.17
N ASN A 40 -1.32 -9.19 -4.44
CA ASN A 40 -2.02 -8.28 -5.34
C ASN A 40 -2.11 -6.83 -4.82
N ILE A 41 -1.04 -6.34 -4.17
CA ILE A 41 -0.94 -4.94 -3.76
C ILE A 41 -0.53 -4.10 -4.98
N GLU A 42 -1.25 -3.02 -5.24
CA GLU A 42 -0.80 -2.00 -6.19
C GLU A 42 0.19 -1.05 -5.53
N VAL A 43 1.42 -1.03 -6.04
CA VAL A 43 2.46 -0.09 -5.62
C VAL A 43 2.98 0.70 -6.82
N PRO A 44 3.46 1.94 -6.61
CA PRO A 44 4.12 2.69 -7.68
C PRO A 44 5.25 1.86 -8.29
N GLN A 45 5.36 1.86 -9.62
CA GLN A 45 6.30 1.00 -10.34
C GLN A 45 7.77 1.21 -9.90
N GLN A 46 8.11 2.43 -9.51
CA GLN A 46 9.43 2.82 -9.01
C GLN A 46 9.79 2.25 -7.63
N TYR A 47 8.85 1.65 -6.89
CA TYR A 47 9.12 1.11 -5.57
C TYR A 47 9.91 -0.19 -5.68
N SER A 48 11.01 -0.26 -4.91
CA SER A 48 11.75 -1.49 -4.69
C SER A 48 10.91 -2.49 -3.90
N GLN A 49 11.33 -3.75 -3.89
CA GLN A 49 10.70 -4.77 -3.06
C GLN A 49 10.72 -4.37 -1.57
N VAL A 50 11.86 -3.85 -1.09
CA VAL A 50 11.99 -3.36 0.30
C VAL A 50 10.99 -2.25 0.62
N ALA A 51 10.77 -1.30 -0.30
CA ALA A 51 9.76 -0.24 -0.12
C ALA A 51 8.34 -0.80 -0.07
N THR A 52 8.06 -1.81 -0.90
CA THR A 52 6.78 -2.55 -0.91
C THR A 52 6.56 -3.26 0.42
N ASP A 53 7.59 -3.90 0.96
CA ASP A 53 7.54 -4.63 2.23
C ASP A 53 7.34 -3.69 3.43
N ILE A 54 8.02 -2.54 3.45
CA ILE A 54 7.81 -1.50 4.48
C ILE A 54 6.37 -1.00 4.46
N LEU A 55 5.81 -0.75 3.27
CA LEU A 55 4.43 -0.31 3.11
C LEU A 55 3.46 -1.39 3.64
N ALA A 56 3.68 -2.64 3.26
CA ALA A 56 2.85 -3.75 3.72
C ALA A 56 2.90 -3.94 5.23
N GLN A 57 4.09 -3.88 5.82
CA GLN A 57 4.28 -3.98 7.26
C GLN A 57 3.63 -2.82 8.02
N LYS A 58 3.68 -1.60 7.49
CA LYS A 58 3.20 -0.40 8.20
C LYS A 58 1.69 -0.18 8.07
N TYR A 59 1.13 -0.47 6.90
CA TYR A 59 -0.26 -0.09 6.59
C TYR A 59 -1.21 -1.28 6.41
N PHE A 60 -0.73 -2.46 5.98
CA PHE A 60 -1.58 -3.64 5.80
C PHE A 60 -1.54 -4.61 6.97
N ARG A 61 -0.47 -4.59 7.77
CA ARG A 61 -0.41 -5.37 9.01
C ARG A 61 -1.34 -4.77 10.07
N LYS A 62 -2.52 -5.37 10.24
CA LYS A 62 -3.54 -4.99 11.24
C LYS A 62 -3.20 -5.46 12.68
N ALA A 63 -1.93 -5.42 13.08
CA ALA A 63 -1.55 -5.81 14.44
C ALA A 63 -2.17 -4.83 15.45
N GLY A 64 -3.07 -5.33 16.31
CA GLY A 64 -3.75 -4.52 17.33
C GLY A 64 -5.06 -3.84 16.89
N VAL A 65 -5.51 -4.04 15.64
CA VAL A 65 -6.83 -3.56 15.20
C VAL A 65 -7.87 -4.63 15.51
N ALA A 66 -8.92 -4.28 16.26
CA ALA A 66 -9.98 -5.20 16.63
C ALA A 66 -10.72 -5.71 15.37
N ALA A 67 -10.87 -7.03 15.25
CA ALA A 67 -11.54 -7.65 14.11
C ALA A 67 -13.07 -7.42 14.10
N LYS A 68 -13.65 -7.13 15.27
CA LYS A 68 -15.07 -6.84 15.42
C LYS A 68 -15.24 -5.63 16.34
N LEU A 69 -16.15 -4.74 15.97
CA LEU A 69 -16.62 -3.69 16.85
C LEU A 69 -17.45 -4.31 17.96
N LYS A 70 -17.45 -3.71 19.16
CA LYS A 70 -18.38 -4.13 20.22
C LYS A 70 -19.80 -3.92 19.72
N THR A 71 -20.61 -4.97 19.74
CA THR A 71 -22.04 -4.86 19.50
C THR A 71 -22.68 -4.27 20.75
N CYS A 72 -23.42 -3.17 20.61
CA CYS A 72 -24.21 -2.57 21.68
C CYS A 72 -25.41 -3.45 22.03
#